data_AF-A0AAX3SXI8-F1
#
_entry.id   AF-A0AAX3SXI8-F1
#
_cell.length_a   1.000
_cell.length_b   1.000
_cell.length_c   1.000
_cell.angle_alpha   90.00
_cell.angle_beta   90.00
_cell.angle_gamma   90.00
#
_symmetry.space_group_name_H-M   'P 1'
#
loop_
_entity.id
_entity.type
_entity.pdbx_description
1 polymer ?
#
loop_
_entity_poly.entity_id
_entity_poly.type
_entity_poly.pdbx_seq_one_letter_code
_entity_poly.pdbx_strand_id
1 'polypeptide(L)'
;MDINNIINGENFFNKTYEDLNRYVVGEIAYRLEKWDDLIFQNYQKYDKFKHYRVKEIRTKTLITLKGKITFRRLRYYKINPITGKEEYIFILDEVLGIKKWQRPGNDVKERILLLLSDDKKYHDILDALEQTKISLMTISNTIKNATTNDKYYINNTTIKIKVPHTLYIQIDGTFLKIEYDRKKAKKHTLLSTVHTGYDQEKSTEKRHVIANKLGVYEIDNIPIYISKKNKINPFCC
;
A
#
# COMPACT_ATOMS: atom_id res chain seq x y z
N MET A 1 -42.48 -26.56 -13.92
CA MET A 1 -41.22 -25.80 -13.85
C MET A 1 -40.64 -25.82 -15.24
N ASP A 2 -40.72 -24.71 -15.98
CA ASP A 2 -40.29 -24.66 -17.39
C ASP A 2 -38.77 -24.67 -17.52
N ILE A 3 -38.25 -25.63 -18.27
CA ILE A 3 -36.82 -25.84 -18.56
C ILE A 3 -36.20 -24.59 -19.20
N ASN A 4 -37.00 -23.78 -19.90
CA ASN A 4 -36.54 -22.53 -20.54
C ASN A 4 -36.20 -21.41 -19.53
N ASN A 5 -36.75 -21.44 -18.30
CA ASN A 5 -36.35 -20.52 -17.22
C ASN A 5 -35.05 -20.95 -16.52
N ILE A 6 -34.62 -22.20 -16.67
CA ILE A 6 -33.31 -22.68 -16.20
C ILE A 6 -32.22 -22.26 -17.20
N ILE A 7 -32.55 -22.23 -18.50
CA ILE A 7 -31.62 -21.88 -19.58
C ILE A 7 -31.39 -20.36 -19.68
N ASN A 8 -32.39 -19.53 -19.35
CA ASN A 8 -32.26 -18.07 -19.27
C ASN A 8 -32.18 -17.52 -17.82
N GLY A 9 -32.05 -18.41 -16.84
CA GLY A 9 -32.17 -18.08 -15.42
C GLY A 9 -30.92 -17.40 -14.89
N GLU A 10 -31.09 -16.24 -14.26
CA GLU A 10 -30.07 -15.66 -13.37
C GLU A 10 -29.51 -16.78 -12.48
N ASN A 11 -28.21 -17.05 -12.61
CA ASN A 11 -27.52 -18.09 -11.86
C ASN A 11 -27.82 -17.92 -10.36
N PHE A 12 -28.55 -18.89 -9.78
CA PHE A 12 -28.99 -18.87 -8.38
C PHE A 12 -27.87 -18.49 -7.42
N PHE A 13 -26.66 -19.00 -7.65
CA PHE A 13 -25.48 -18.67 -6.84
C PHE A 13 -25.07 -17.21 -7.01
N ASN A 14 -25.01 -16.69 -8.25
CA ASN A 14 -24.64 -15.30 -8.50
C ASN A 14 -25.63 -14.34 -7.83
N LYS A 15 -26.93 -14.61 -7.95
CA LYS A 15 -27.97 -13.80 -7.31
C LYS A 15 -27.84 -13.81 -5.79
N THR A 16 -27.64 -15.00 -5.21
CA THR A 16 -27.43 -15.15 -3.77
C THR A 16 -26.19 -14.39 -3.29
N TYR A 17 -25.08 -14.45 -4.03
CA TYR A 17 -23.86 -13.71 -3.71
C TYR A 17 -24.05 -12.19 -3.83
N GLU A 18 -24.79 -11.72 -4.82
CA GLU A 18 -25.13 -10.30 -4.94
C GLU A 18 -25.96 -9.81 -3.75
N ASP A 19 -26.98 -10.57 -3.34
CA ASP A 19 -27.84 -10.20 -2.22
C ASP A 19 -27.06 -10.21 -0.89
N LEU A 20 -26.20 -11.20 -0.67
CA LEU A 20 -25.27 -11.23 0.46
C LEU A 20 -24.33 -10.01 0.46
N ASN A 21 -23.76 -9.65 -0.69
CA ASN A 21 -22.88 -8.49 -0.79
C ASN A 21 -23.64 -7.19 -0.49
N ARG A 22 -24.87 -7.03 -0.98
CA ARG A 22 -25.73 -5.87 -0.67
C ARG A 22 -26.02 -5.78 0.83
N TYR A 23 -26.37 -6.90 1.45
CA TYR A 23 -26.60 -6.97 2.90
C TYR A 23 -25.35 -6.56 3.68
N VAL A 24 -24.20 -7.14 3.34
CA VAL A 24 -22.92 -6.85 4.02
C VAL A 24 -22.55 -5.37 3.86
N VAL A 25 -22.73 -4.78 2.69
CA VAL A 25 -22.51 -3.34 2.46
C VAL A 25 -23.40 -2.48 3.36
N GLY A 26 -24.69 -2.82 3.47
CA GLY A 26 -25.63 -2.13 4.34
C GLY A 26 -25.28 -2.27 5.83
N GLU A 27 -24.90 -3.47 6.26
CA GLU A 27 -24.52 -3.76 7.64
C GLU A 27 -23.25 -3.01 8.05
N ILE A 28 -22.24 -2.95 7.17
CA ILE A 28 -21.03 -2.17 7.45
C ILE A 28 -21.36 -0.68 7.56
N ALA A 29 -22.18 -0.12 6.66
CA ALA A 29 -22.61 1.27 6.74
C ALA A 29 -23.31 1.54 8.08
N TYR A 30 -24.27 0.70 8.45
CA TYR A 30 -24.99 0.80 9.72
C TYR A 30 -24.05 0.79 10.94
N ARG A 31 -23.08 -0.13 10.97
CA ARG A 31 -22.11 -0.22 12.07
C ARG A 31 -21.22 1.03 12.16
N LEU A 32 -20.78 1.57 11.02
CA LEU A 32 -20.01 2.81 10.97
C LEU A 32 -20.80 3.99 11.53
N GLU A 33 -22.09 4.09 11.20
CA GLU A 33 -22.95 5.14 11.76
C GLU A 33 -23.17 4.96 13.26
N LYS A 34 -23.35 3.72 13.74
CA LYS A 34 -23.45 3.44 15.17
C LYS A 34 -22.18 3.77 15.93
N TRP A 35 -21.01 3.54 15.32
CA TRP A 35 -19.73 3.98 15.88
C TRP A 35 -19.62 5.51 15.93
N ASP A 36 -20.07 6.22 14.90
CA ASP A 36 -20.11 7.70 14.92
C ASP A 36 -21.05 8.22 16.02
N ASP A 37 -22.23 7.61 16.18
CA ASP A 37 -23.18 7.96 17.24
C ASP A 37 -22.56 7.72 18.64
N LEU A 38 -21.81 6.62 18.83
CA LEU A 38 -21.08 6.34 20.07
C LEU A 38 -19.96 7.35 20.34
N ILE A 39 -19.22 7.74 19.29
CA ILE A 39 -18.21 8.80 19.35
C ILE A 39 -18.88 10.10 19.78
N PHE A 40 -19.99 10.48 19.15
CA PHE A 40 -20.73 11.70 19.49
C PHE A 40 -21.14 11.77 20.97
N GLN A 41 -21.54 10.64 21.56
CA GLN A 41 -21.90 10.59 22.99
C GLN A 41 -20.70 10.79 23.93
N ASN A 42 -19.48 10.52 23.46
CA ASN A 42 -18.31 10.41 24.34
C ASN A 42 -17.14 11.33 23.95
N TYR A 43 -17.17 12.00 22.80
CA TYR A 43 -16.00 12.69 22.25
C TYR A 43 -15.47 13.78 23.18
N GLN A 44 -16.35 14.42 23.97
CA GLN A 44 -15.98 15.46 24.92
C GLN A 44 -15.14 14.95 26.10
N LYS A 45 -15.17 13.64 26.38
CA LYS A 45 -14.34 13.01 27.42
C LYS A 45 -12.88 12.87 27.00
N TYR A 46 -12.59 12.96 25.70
CA TYR A 46 -11.24 12.84 25.17
C TYR A 46 -10.60 14.22 25.05
N ASP A 47 -9.45 14.41 25.69
CA ASP A 47 -8.73 15.70 25.68
C ASP A 47 -8.46 16.25 24.29
N LYS A 48 -8.22 15.37 23.32
CA LYS A 48 -8.01 15.72 21.92
C LYS A 48 -9.24 16.37 21.27
N PHE A 49 -10.44 15.97 21.68
CA PHE A 49 -11.69 16.33 21.00
C PHE A 49 -12.61 17.23 21.83
N LYS A 50 -12.35 17.43 23.12
CA LYS A 50 -13.19 18.23 24.03
C LYS A 50 -13.48 19.66 23.58
N HIS A 51 -12.57 20.26 22.81
CA HIS A 51 -12.72 21.63 22.31
C HIS A 51 -13.51 21.74 21.00
N TYR A 52 -13.92 20.61 20.42
CA TYR A 52 -14.69 20.60 19.18
C TYR A 52 -16.19 20.68 19.45
N ARG A 53 -16.91 21.31 18.53
CA ARG A 53 -18.37 21.39 18.52
C ARG A 53 -18.92 20.73 17.26
N VAL A 54 -20.10 20.14 17.36
CA VAL A 54 -20.79 19.57 16.19
C VAL A 54 -21.24 20.69 15.26
N LYS A 55 -21.05 20.49 13.95
CA LYS A 55 -21.50 21.44 12.92
C LYS A 55 -22.65 20.88 12.08
N GLU A 56 -22.45 19.74 11.45
CA GLU A 56 -23.41 19.16 10.50
C GLU A 56 -23.14 17.68 10.26
N ILE A 57 -24.10 17.00 9.65
CA ILE A 57 -23.95 15.64 9.15
C ILE A 57 -23.51 15.70 7.68
N ARG A 58 -22.54 14.86 7.30
CA ARG A 58 -22.09 14.67 5.92
C ARG A 58 -22.04 13.19 5.60
N THR A 59 -22.24 12.85 4.33
CA THR A 59 -22.04 11.49 3.84
C THR A 59 -20.62 11.30 3.31
N LYS A 60 -20.12 10.06 3.37
CA LYS A 60 -18.90 9.63 2.69
C LYS A 60 -19.14 8.29 2.02
N THR A 61 -18.58 8.15 0.83
CA THR A 61 -18.55 6.89 0.11
C THR A 61 -17.13 6.35 0.08
N LEU A 62 -16.96 5.10 0.54
CA LEU A 62 -15.71 4.34 0.46
C LEU A 62 -15.86 3.19 -0.53
N ILE A 63 -14.80 2.90 -1.27
CA ILE A 63 -14.69 1.71 -2.10
C ILE A 63 -14.04 0.63 -1.25
N THR A 64 -14.79 -0.42 -0.91
CA THR A 64 -14.31 -1.57 -0.13
C THR A 64 -14.22 -2.82 -1.00
N LEU A 65 -13.65 -3.90 -0.47
CA LEU A 65 -13.61 -5.21 -1.12
C LEU A 65 -15.01 -5.78 -1.44
N LYS A 66 -16.03 -5.39 -0.67
CA LYS A 66 -17.41 -5.85 -0.84
C LYS A 66 -18.28 -4.92 -1.68
N GLY A 67 -17.75 -3.75 -2.04
CA GLY A 67 -18.44 -2.76 -2.86
C GLY A 67 -18.35 -1.35 -2.30
N LYS A 68 -19.14 -0.45 -2.89
CA LYS A 68 -19.19 0.95 -2.47
C LYS A 68 -20.11 1.09 -1.26
N ILE A 69 -19.57 1.58 -0.17
CA ILE A 69 -20.30 1.80 1.08
C ILE A 69 -20.48 3.30 1.26
N THR A 70 -21.72 3.74 1.44
CA THR A 70 -22.05 5.14 1.75
C THR A 70 -22.65 5.20 3.14
N PHE A 71 -22.12 6.06 4.00
CA PHE A 71 -22.57 6.23 5.38
C PHE A 71 -22.56 7.70 5.79
N ARG A 72 -23.41 8.06 6.74
CA ARG A 72 -23.42 9.39 7.38
C ARG A 72 -22.35 9.47 8.47
N ARG A 73 -21.86 10.67 8.70
CA ARG A 73 -20.89 10.99 9.76
C ARG A 73 -20.99 12.45 10.17
N LEU A 74 -20.65 12.74 11.41
CA LEU A 74 -20.68 14.08 11.97
C LEU A 74 -19.40 14.84 11.65
N ARG A 75 -19.56 16.08 11.18
CA ARG A 75 -18.49 17.06 11.03
C ARG A 75 -18.43 17.92 12.28
N TYR A 76 -17.23 18.01 12.83
CA TYR A 76 -16.93 18.83 14.00
C TYR A 76 -16.07 20.02 13.58
N TYR A 77 -16.15 21.10 14.35
CA TYR A 77 -15.30 22.27 14.17
C TYR A 77 -14.74 22.78 15.50
N LYS A 78 -13.58 23.43 15.44
CA LYS A 78 -13.06 24.28 16.51
C LYS A 78 -12.57 25.59 15.92
N ILE A 79 -12.56 26.65 16.72
CA ILE A 79 -11.95 27.91 16.33
C ILE A 79 -10.48 27.84 16.74
N ASN A 80 -9.57 28.03 15.79
CA ASN A 80 -8.16 28.11 16.10
C ASN A 80 -7.91 29.43 16.87
N PRO A 81 -7.35 29.38 18.09
CA PRO A 81 -7.19 30.56 18.93
C PRO A 81 -6.20 31.58 18.35
N ILE A 82 -5.25 31.13 17.52
CA ILE A 82 -4.22 31.98 16.92
C ILE A 82 -4.75 32.68 15.67
N THR A 83 -5.42 31.93 14.80
CA THR A 83 -5.83 32.44 13.47
C THR A 83 -7.27 32.93 13.43
N GLY A 84 -8.08 32.62 14.44
CA GLY A 84 -9.52 32.88 14.47
C GLY A 84 -10.32 32.04 13.46
N LYS A 85 -9.68 31.15 12.70
CA LYS A 85 -10.33 30.37 11.63
C LYS A 85 -10.94 29.08 12.15
N GLU A 86 -12.02 28.65 11.52
CA GLU A 86 -12.65 27.36 11.79
C GLU A 86 -11.82 26.21 11.20
N GLU A 87 -11.43 25.26 12.05
CA GLU A 87 -10.81 24.00 11.67
C GLU A 87 -11.83 22.87 11.77
N TYR A 88 -11.90 22.05 10.72
CA TYR A 88 -12.89 20.98 10.62
C TYR A 88 -12.26 19.60 10.75
N ILE A 89 -12.99 18.70 11.41
CA ILE A 89 -12.58 17.31 11.55
C ILE A 89 -13.78 16.35 11.47
N PHE A 90 -13.50 15.13 11.02
CA PHE A 90 -14.40 13.99 11.14
C PHE A 90 -13.73 13.02 12.11
N ILE A 91 -14.24 12.92 13.35
CA ILE A 91 -13.59 12.12 14.38
C ILE A 91 -13.58 10.63 14.00
N LEU A 92 -14.67 10.12 13.40
CA LEU A 92 -14.74 8.77 12.87
C LEU A 92 -13.61 8.48 11.86
N ASP A 93 -13.31 9.40 10.94
CA ASP A 93 -12.22 9.21 9.96
C ASP A 93 -10.86 9.13 10.65
N GLU A 94 -10.65 9.93 11.70
CA GLU A 94 -9.39 9.93 12.43
C GLU A 94 -9.20 8.63 13.22
N VAL A 95 -10.26 8.12 13.84
CA VAL A 95 -10.27 6.81 14.52
C VAL A 95 -9.97 5.68 13.55
N LEU A 96 -10.55 5.73 12.34
CA LEU A 96 -10.34 4.72 11.30
C LEU A 96 -9.06 4.92 10.48
N GLY A 97 -8.27 5.97 10.73
CA GLY A 97 -7.08 6.30 9.96
C GLY A 97 -7.34 6.64 8.48
N ILE A 98 -8.52 7.18 8.17
CA ILE A 98 -8.95 7.49 6.80
C ILE A 98 -8.57 8.93 6.45
N LYS A 99 -7.80 9.12 5.37
CA LYS A 99 -7.44 10.48 4.92
C LYS A 99 -8.65 11.23 4.34
N LYS A 100 -8.65 12.57 4.42
CA LYS A 100 -9.76 13.45 3.99
C LYS A 100 -10.32 13.12 2.60
N TRP A 101 -9.44 12.97 1.60
CA TRP A 101 -9.79 12.71 0.20
C TRP A 101 -9.71 11.24 -0.22
N GLN A 102 -9.50 10.34 0.75
CA GLN A 102 -9.39 8.92 0.49
C GLN A 102 -10.74 8.34 0.05
N ARG A 103 -10.71 7.73 -1.15
CA ARG A 103 -11.82 6.94 -1.72
C ARG A 103 -11.68 5.44 -1.47
N PRO A 104 -10.54 4.79 -1.76
CA PRO A 104 -10.37 3.37 -1.44
C PRO A 104 -10.27 3.18 0.07
N GLY A 105 -11.03 2.24 0.62
CA GLY A 105 -10.93 1.79 1.99
C GLY A 105 -9.55 1.21 2.30
N ASN A 106 -9.22 1.13 3.59
CA ASN A 106 -7.93 0.59 4.03
C ASN A 106 -7.81 -0.91 3.65
N ASP A 107 -8.92 -1.64 3.70
CA ASP A 107 -9.03 -3.03 3.25
C ASP A 107 -8.59 -3.23 1.79
N VAL A 108 -9.02 -2.35 0.88
CA VAL A 108 -8.59 -2.40 -0.54
C VAL A 108 -7.11 -2.10 -0.67
N LYS A 109 -6.61 -1.11 0.08
CA LYS A 109 -5.18 -0.76 0.04
C LYS A 109 -4.30 -1.89 0.55
N GLU A 110 -4.67 -2.49 1.67
CA GLU A 110 -3.98 -3.64 2.25
C GLU A 110 -3.97 -4.81 1.27
N ARG A 111 -5.10 -5.09 0.61
CA ARG A 111 -5.19 -6.15 -0.39
C ARG A 111 -4.30 -5.89 -1.62
N ILE A 112 -4.23 -4.65 -2.09
CA ILE A 112 -3.31 -4.26 -3.17
C ILE A 112 -1.86 -4.52 -2.77
N LEU A 113 -1.45 -4.10 -1.56
CA LEU A 113 -0.07 -4.27 -1.08
C LEU A 113 0.28 -5.74 -0.85
N LEU A 114 -0.67 -6.55 -0.37
CA LEU A 114 -0.50 -7.99 -0.22
C LEU A 114 -0.24 -8.65 -1.57
N LEU A 115 -1.09 -8.38 -2.57
CA LEU A 115 -0.93 -8.96 -3.91
C LEU A 115 0.37 -8.49 -4.59
N LEU A 116 0.79 -7.24 -4.36
CA LEU A 116 2.08 -6.77 -4.84
C LEU A 116 3.25 -7.54 -4.19
N SER A 117 3.12 -7.90 -2.92
CA SER A 117 4.13 -8.69 -2.19
C SER A 117 4.22 -10.14 -2.71
N ASP A 118 3.13 -10.65 -3.30
CA ASP A 118 3.08 -11.96 -3.97
C ASP A 118 3.52 -11.88 -5.45
N ASP A 119 4.31 -10.86 -5.82
CA ASP A 119 4.85 -10.60 -7.17
C ASP A 119 3.77 -10.50 -8.27
N LYS A 120 2.53 -10.14 -7.92
CA LYS A 120 1.45 -9.97 -8.91
C LYS A 120 1.63 -8.70 -9.72
N LYS A 121 1.35 -8.77 -11.03
CA LYS A 121 1.37 -7.59 -11.91
C LYS A 121 0.13 -6.75 -11.66
N TYR A 122 0.17 -5.49 -12.09
CA TYR A 122 -0.93 -4.55 -11.85
C TYR A 122 -2.25 -4.99 -12.49
N HIS A 123 -2.20 -5.65 -13.65
CA HIS A 123 -3.39 -6.23 -14.29
C HIS A 123 -3.93 -7.41 -13.49
N ASP A 124 -3.07 -8.33 -13.03
CA ASP A 124 -3.50 -9.44 -12.17
C ASP A 124 -4.15 -8.93 -10.86
N ILE A 125 -3.63 -7.83 -10.29
CA ILE A 125 -4.21 -7.17 -9.11
C ILE A 125 -5.58 -6.57 -9.44
N LEU A 126 -5.71 -5.95 -10.61
CA LEU A 126 -6.97 -5.38 -11.08
C LEU A 126 -8.03 -6.47 -11.23
N ASP A 127 -7.69 -7.58 -11.86
CA ASP A 127 -8.58 -8.72 -12.09
C ASP A 127 -9.00 -9.36 -10.77
N ALA A 128 -8.05 -9.53 -9.83
CA ALA A 128 -8.36 -10.03 -8.49
C ALA A 128 -9.29 -9.12 -7.68
N LEU A 129 -9.39 -7.84 -8.05
CA LEU A 129 -10.18 -6.81 -7.37
C LEU A 129 -11.33 -6.27 -8.24
N GLU A 130 -11.76 -7.02 -9.26
CA GLU A 130 -12.78 -6.60 -10.22
C GLU A 130 -14.05 -6.07 -9.55
N GLN A 131 -14.48 -6.71 -8.47
CA GLN A 131 -15.67 -6.32 -7.69
C GLN A 131 -15.60 -4.89 -7.12
N THR A 132 -14.40 -4.39 -6.84
CA THR A 132 -14.18 -3.05 -6.29
C THR A 132 -14.29 -1.94 -7.33
N LYS A 133 -14.23 -2.28 -8.63
CA LYS A 133 -14.26 -1.34 -9.76
C LYS A 133 -13.21 -0.22 -9.66
N ILE A 134 -12.03 -0.54 -9.13
CA ILE A 134 -10.89 0.38 -9.09
C ILE A 134 -10.18 0.44 -10.46
N SER A 135 -9.38 1.49 -10.68
CA SER A 135 -8.56 1.62 -11.88
C SER A 135 -7.10 1.24 -11.62
N LEU A 136 -6.36 0.89 -12.67
CA LEU A 136 -4.89 0.71 -12.61
C LEU A 136 -4.18 1.94 -12.00
N MET A 137 -4.68 3.14 -12.29
CA MET A 137 -4.17 4.38 -11.70
C MET A 137 -4.33 4.40 -10.17
N THR A 138 -5.45 3.87 -9.66
CA THR A 138 -5.70 3.76 -8.21
C THR A 138 -4.72 2.79 -7.56
N ILE A 139 -4.44 1.65 -8.20
CA ILE A 139 -3.43 0.67 -7.76
C ILE A 139 -2.05 1.34 -7.73
N SER A 140 -1.63 1.97 -8.83
CA SER A 140 -0.36 2.69 -8.93
C SER A 140 -0.19 3.76 -7.84
N ASN A 141 -1.21 4.59 -7.63
CA ASN A 141 -1.19 5.61 -6.59
C ASN A 141 -1.16 5.01 -5.18
N THR A 142 -1.83 3.88 -4.95
CA THR A 142 -1.79 3.20 -3.64
C THR A 142 -0.39 2.71 -3.33
N ILE A 143 0.27 2.07 -4.32
CA ILE A 143 1.63 1.56 -4.19
C ILE A 143 2.61 2.71 -3.96
N LYS A 144 2.57 3.76 -4.79
CA LYS A 144 3.45 4.93 -4.63
C LYS A 144 3.34 5.59 -3.26
N ASN A 145 2.12 5.72 -2.74
CA ASN A 145 1.86 6.30 -1.42
C ASN A 145 2.23 5.37 -0.25
N ALA A 146 2.39 4.06 -0.49
CA ALA A 146 2.90 3.12 0.51
C ALA A 146 4.43 3.13 0.54
N THR A 147 5.06 3.31 -0.61
CA THR A 147 6.52 3.35 -0.77
C THR A 147 7.16 4.70 -0.41
N THR A 148 6.38 5.72 0.00
CA THR A 148 6.85 7.08 0.34
C THR A 148 7.73 7.19 1.60
N ASN A 149 8.37 6.11 2.04
CA ASN A 149 9.65 6.25 2.69
C ASN A 149 10.71 6.37 1.60
N ASP A 150 11.07 7.61 1.24
CA ASP A 150 12.21 7.99 0.39
C ASP A 150 13.58 7.59 0.99
N LYS A 151 13.62 6.53 1.79
CA LYS A 151 14.82 5.82 2.15
C LYS A 151 14.82 4.58 1.28
N TYR A 152 15.54 4.68 0.16
CA TYR A 152 16.28 3.60 -0.45
C TYR A 152 16.27 2.35 0.43
N TYR A 153 15.87 1.21 -0.13
CA TYR A 153 16.02 -0.12 0.49
C TYR A 153 17.51 -0.52 0.66
N ILE A 154 18.34 0.41 1.09
CA ILE A 154 19.54 0.14 1.86
C ILE A 154 19.01 0.00 3.29
N ASN A 155 19.19 -1.18 3.87
CA ASN A 155 18.92 -1.41 5.28
C ASN A 155 19.74 -0.38 6.08
N ASN A 156 19.14 0.74 6.48
CA ASN A 156 19.77 1.74 7.35
C ASN A 156 19.79 1.24 8.80
N THR A 157 19.99 -0.06 8.99
CA THR A 157 20.30 -0.63 10.29
C THR A 157 21.65 -0.08 10.73
N THR A 158 21.64 0.79 11.73
CA THR A 158 22.81 1.21 12.51
C THR A 158 23.37 0.08 13.39
N ILE A 159 22.85 -1.14 13.24
CA ILE A 159 23.29 -2.33 13.96
C ILE A 159 24.73 -2.62 13.55
N LYS A 160 25.66 -2.37 14.47
CA LYS A 160 27.07 -2.71 14.30
C LYS A 160 27.20 -4.23 14.40
N ILE A 161 27.47 -4.89 13.28
CA ILE A 161 27.70 -6.33 13.23
C ILE A 161 29.18 -6.60 13.53
N LYS A 162 29.47 -7.56 14.41
CA LYS A 162 30.84 -8.01 14.68
C LYS A 162 31.31 -8.90 13.52
N VAL A 163 32.14 -8.37 12.64
CA VAL A 163 32.73 -9.12 11.53
C VAL A 163 33.89 -9.97 12.07
N PRO A 164 33.83 -11.31 11.98
CA PRO A 164 34.78 -12.17 12.68
C PRO A 164 36.18 -12.17 12.04
N HIS A 165 36.26 -12.30 10.70
CA HIS A 165 37.54 -12.25 9.97
C HIS A 165 37.37 -11.97 8.47
N THR A 166 36.37 -12.58 7.83
CA THR A 166 36.15 -12.50 6.38
C THR A 166 34.76 -11.94 6.07
N LEU A 167 34.71 -11.02 5.10
CA LEU A 167 33.49 -10.46 4.55
C LEU A 167 33.39 -10.89 3.08
N TYR A 168 32.29 -11.52 2.71
CA TYR A 168 32.02 -11.93 1.35
C TYR A 168 31.17 -10.87 0.67
N ILE A 169 31.58 -10.47 -0.54
CA ILE A 169 30.87 -9.51 -1.39
C ILE A 169 30.55 -10.21 -2.70
N GLN A 170 29.27 -10.34 -3.01
CA GLN A 170 28.76 -10.86 -4.28
C GLN A 170 28.19 -9.69 -5.07
N ILE A 171 28.68 -9.48 -6.28
CA ILE A 171 28.19 -8.44 -7.18
C ILE A 171 27.61 -9.14 -8.40
N ASP A 172 26.33 -8.90 -8.65
CA ASP A 172 25.60 -9.38 -9.82
C ASP A 172 25.03 -8.18 -10.59
N GLY A 173 24.80 -8.35 -11.89
CA GLY A 173 24.35 -7.30 -12.79
C GLY A 173 23.16 -7.78 -13.63
N THR A 174 22.10 -6.97 -13.68
CA THR A 174 20.97 -7.24 -14.56
C THR A 174 20.61 -6.01 -15.39
N PHE A 175 19.97 -6.24 -16.53
CA PHE A 175 19.48 -5.16 -17.40
C PHE A 175 17.97 -5.04 -17.27
N LEU A 176 17.51 -3.87 -16.84
CA LEU A 176 16.10 -3.52 -16.80
C LEU A 176 15.73 -2.68 -18.03
N LYS A 177 14.68 -3.08 -18.74
CA LYS A 177 14.09 -2.25 -19.79
C LYS A 177 13.20 -1.21 -19.11
N ILE A 178 13.55 0.07 -19.27
CA ILE A 178 12.80 1.19 -18.74
C ILE A 178 12.45 2.17 -19.86
N GLU A 179 11.44 2.98 -19.63
CA GLU A 179 11.09 4.09 -20.51
C GLU A 179 11.41 5.41 -19.82
N TYR A 180 12.23 6.23 -20.44
CA TYR A 180 12.60 7.56 -19.98
C TYR A 180 12.45 8.53 -21.14
N ASP A 181 11.74 9.64 -20.92
CA ASP A 181 11.47 10.63 -21.95
C ASP A 181 10.95 10.03 -23.28
N ARG A 182 9.99 9.10 -23.17
CA ARG A 182 9.37 8.37 -24.30
C ARG A 182 10.35 7.52 -25.13
N LYS A 183 11.58 7.33 -24.67
CA LYS A 183 12.59 6.44 -25.25
C LYS A 183 12.75 5.20 -24.38
N LYS A 184 12.78 4.04 -25.02
CA LYS A 184 13.08 2.77 -24.35
C LYS A 184 14.57 2.64 -24.18
N ALA A 185 15.04 2.59 -22.94
CA ALA A 185 16.44 2.38 -22.59
C ALA A 185 16.58 1.07 -21.81
N LYS A 186 17.72 0.38 -21.98
CA LYS A 186 18.12 -0.70 -21.09
C LYS A 186 19.05 -0.11 -20.05
N LYS A 187 18.61 -0.02 -18.80
CA LYS A 187 19.45 0.43 -17.68
C LYS A 187 20.11 -0.77 -17.01
N HIS A 188 21.37 -0.59 -16.65
CA HIS A 188 22.11 -1.61 -15.92
C HIS A 188 21.88 -1.40 -14.43
N THR A 189 21.47 -2.46 -13.75
CA THR A 189 21.28 -2.47 -12.30
C THR A 189 22.31 -3.41 -11.70
N LEU A 190 23.16 -2.87 -10.82
CA LEU A 190 24.09 -3.63 -10.03
C LEU A 190 23.42 -4.03 -8.71
N LEU A 191 23.48 -5.31 -8.38
CA LEU A 191 23.08 -5.84 -7.09
C LEU A 191 24.33 -6.30 -6.35
N SER A 192 24.66 -5.64 -5.25
CA SER A 192 25.71 -6.04 -4.34
C SER A 192 25.11 -6.67 -3.09
N THR A 193 25.57 -7.86 -2.73
CA THR A 193 25.22 -8.54 -1.48
C THR A 193 26.47 -8.73 -0.65
N VAL A 194 26.43 -8.27 0.60
CA VAL A 194 27.51 -8.41 1.58
C VAL A 194 27.05 -9.37 2.68
N HIS A 195 27.91 -10.32 3.07
CA HIS A 195 27.60 -11.27 4.15
C HIS A 195 28.86 -11.80 4.87
N THR A 196 28.69 -12.35 6.08
CA THR A 196 29.81 -12.86 6.92
C THR A 196 29.98 -14.38 6.83
N GLY A 197 29.55 -14.99 5.71
CA GLY A 197 29.56 -16.44 5.51
C GLY A 197 28.20 -17.11 5.72
N TYR A 198 28.20 -18.39 6.08
CA TYR A 198 26.99 -19.18 6.33
C TYR A 198 26.60 -19.16 7.81
N ASP A 199 25.29 -19.16 8.06
CA ASP A 199 24.70 -19.30 9.39
C ASP A 199 24.83 -20.77 9.82
N GLN A 200 25.73 -21.06 10.75
CA GLN A 200 26.02 -22.44 11.18
C GLN A 200 24.84 -23.11 11.90
N GLU A 201 23.93 -22.34 12.51
CA GLU A 201 22.76 -22.89 13.21
C GLU A 201 21.62 -23.20 12.24
N LYS A 202 21.43 -22.36 11.22
CA LYS A 202 20.31 -22.52 10.26
C LYS A 202 20.69 -23.27 8.99
N SER A 203 21.98 -23.42 8.71
CA SER A 203 22.45 -24.14 7.53
C SER A 203 22.36 -25.64 7.76
N THR A 204 21.86 -26.33 6.75
CA THR A 204 21.90 -27.80 6.66
C THR A 204 22.89 -28.21 5.57
N GLU A 205 23.32 -29.47 5.56
CA GLU A 205 24.23 -30.00 4.53
C GLU A 205 23.73 -29.77 3.10
N LYS A 206 22.40 -29.78 2.89
CA LYS A 206 21.77 -29.59 1.57
C LYS A 206 21.39 -28.15 1.27
N ARG A 207 21.22 -27.31 2.31
CA ARG A 207 20.75 -25.93 2.15
C ARG A 207 21.53 -25.04 3.10
N HIS A 208 22.50 -24.33 2.53
CA HIS A 208 23.25 -23.31 3.24
C HIS A 208 22.45 -22.01 3.30
N VAL A 209 22.37 -21.42 4.49
CA VAL A 209 21.71 -20.14 4.76
C VAL A 209 22.78 -19.10 5.02
N ILE A 210 22.69 -17.94 4.36
CA ILE A 210 23.69 -16.87 4.48
C ILE A 210 23.45 -16.09 5.78
N ALA A 211 24.50 -15.92 6.60
CA ALA A 211 24.46 -15.11 7.81
C ALA A 211 24.68 -13.61 7.51
N ASN A 212 23.96 -12.75 8.22
CA ASN A 212 24.14 -11.29 8.17
C ASN A 212 24.11 -10.70 6.75
N LYS A 213 23.21 -11.22 5.91
CA LYS A 213 23.04 -10.77 4.52
C LYS A 213 22.54 -9.33 4.48
N LEU A 214 23.31 -8.45 3.85
CA LEU A 214 22.94 -7.09 3.50
C LEU A 214 22.94 -6.95 1.98
N GLY A 215 21.79 -6.65 1.38
CA GLY A 215 21.67 -6.36 -0.04
C GLY A 215 21.63 -4.85 -0.29
N VAL A 216 22.36 -4.40 -1.30
CA VAL A 216 22.31 -3.04 -1.84
C VAL A 216 22.17 -3.17 -3.36
N TYR A 217 21.21 -2.46 -3.95
CA TYR A 217 21.13 -2.35 -5.40
C TYR A 217 21.32 -0.90 -5.82
N GLU A 218 21.96 -0.72 -6.96
CA GLU A 218 22.27 0.57 -7.53
C GLU A 218 21.89 0.57 -9.02
N ILE A 219 21.06 1.53 -9.40
CA ILE A 219 20.62 1.74 -10.79
C ILE A 219 21.46 2.89 -11.34
N ASP A 220 22.28 2.63 -12.36
CA ASP A 220 23.03 3.64 -13.12
C ASP A 220 23.94 4.61 -12.33
N ASN A 221 24.51 4.21 -11.20
CA ASN A 221 25.65 4.91 -10.61
C ASN A 221 26.90 4.05 -10.81
N ILE A 222 27.35 3.88 -12.05
CA ILE A 222 28.73 3.42 -12.26
C ILE A 222 29.63 4.57 -11.79
N PRO A 223 30.44 4.40 -10.74
CA PRO A 223 31.29 5.48 -10.27
C PRO A 223 32.18 5.98 -11.41
N ILE A 224 32.30 7.31 -11.56
CA ILE A 224 33.02 7.98 -12.65
C ILE A 224 34.47 7.46 -12.80
N TYR A 225 35.08 6.98 -11.72
CA TYR A 225 36.43 6.40 -11.77
C TYR A 225 36.49 5.04 -12.48
N ILE A 226 35.41 4.23 -12.47
CA ILE A 226 35.32 2.96 -13.20
C ILE A 226 35.09 3.23 -14.70
N SER A 227 34.27 4.23 -15.05
CA SER A 227 34.05 4.59 -16.46
C SER A 227 35.32 5.11 -17.13
N LYS A 228 36.09 5.96 -16.44
CA LYS A 228 37.37 6.50 -16.94
C LYS A 228 38.45 5.43 -17.15
N LYS A 229 38.52 4.42 -16.28
CA LYS A 229 39.58 3.38 -16.34
C LYS A 229 39.36 2.36 -17.47
N ASN A 230 38.10 2.13 -17.85
CA ASN A 230 37.72 1.10 -18.82
C ASN A 230 37.33 1.65 -20.21
N LYS A 231 37.51 2.97 -20.48
CA LYS A 231 36.99 3.65 -21.69
C LYS A 231 35.51 3.30 -21.99
N ILE A 232 34.71 3.06 -20.96
CA ILE A 232 33.28 2.87 -21.12
C ILE A 232 32.68 4.26 -21.21
N ASN A 233 32.27 4.67 -22.42
CA ASN A 233 31.56 5.93 -22.59
C ASN A 233 30.32 5.93 -21.70
N PRO A 234 30.08 6.97 -20.87
CA PRO A 234 28.76 7.15 -20.30
C PRO A 234 27.79 7.26 -21.48
N PHE A 235 26.75 6.41 -21.50
CA PHE A 235 25.71 6.49 -22.50
C PHE A 235 24.99 7.83 -22.35
N CYS A 236 25.33 8.79 -23.20
CA CYS A 236 24.58 10.02 -23.36
C CYS A 236 23.39 9.77 -24.29
N CYS A 237 22.18 9.83 -23.69
CA CYS A 237 20.86 10.17 -24.26
C CYS A 237 20.23 9.33 -25.38
#